data_AF-U5EMK6-F1
#
_entry.id   AF-U5EMK6-F1
#
_cell.length_a   1.000
_cell.length_b   1.000
_cell.length_c   1.000
_cell.angle_alpha   90.00
_cell.angle_beta   90.00
_cell.angle_gamma   90.00
#
_symmetry.space_group_name_H-M   'P 1'
#
loop_
_entity.id
_entity.type
_entity.pdbx_description
1 polymer ?
#
loop_
_entity_poly.entity_id
_entity_poly.type
_entity_poly.pdbx_seq_one_letter_code
_entity_poly.pdbx_strand_id
1 'polypeptide(L)'
;LVTMESIDLSDPSITTSAANSNNHNNNVEVSIDQVHIETPEERYERLLRRAKSEDLNEVSGIGCLYQSGVDRLGRPVVIFCGKWFPAQNIDLEKALLYLILLLDPIVKGDYVIAYFHTLTSSNNYPSLQWLKEVYSILPYKYKKNLKAFYIVHPTFWTKMMTWWFTTFMAPAIKTKVHSLPGVEHLYAAITKDQLEIPAYITEYDMATNGLHYFQPVTQTSSPAS
;
A
#
# COMPACT_ATOMS: atom_id res chain seq x y z
N LEU A 1 -45.64 24.66 -31.83
CA LEU A 1 -46.86 25.24 -32.40
C LEU A 1 -47.98 24.25 -32.10
N VAL A 2 -48.97 24.53 -31.25
CA VAL A 2 -49.49 25.83 -30.75
C VAL A 2 -49.58 25.82 -29.20
N THR A 3 -49.71 27.01 -28.62
CA THR A 3 -49.61 27.36 -27.19
C THR A 3 -50.96 27.61 -26.51
N MET A 4 -50.95 27.60 -25.16
CA MET A 4 -51.70 28.47 -24.22
C MET A 4 -53.25 28.54 -24.27
N GLU A 5 -53.85 28.28 -23.11
CA GLU A 5 -54.74 29.15 -22.29
C GLU A 5 -55.24 28.30 -21.09
N SER A 6 -55.80 28.76 -19.96
CA SER A 6 -56.14 30.05 -19.32
C SER A 6 -56.30 29.78 -17.80
N ILE A 7 -56.42 30.68 -16.80
CA ILE A 7 -56.38 32.15 -16.62
C ILE A 7 -55.96 32.42 -15.14
N ASP A 8 -55.69 33.66 -14.71
CA ASP A 8 -55.20 33.99 -13.34
C ASP A 8 -56.08 35.02 -12.55
N LEU A 9 -55.99 34.95 -11.21
CA LEU A 9 -56.35 35.90 -10.13
C LEU A 9 -57.72 36.66 -10.07
N SER A 10 -58.47 36.37 -9.00
CA SER A 10 -59.26 37.32 -8.14
C SER A 10 -59.92 36.52 -6.99
N ASP A 11 -60.10 36.98 -5.75
CA ASP A 11 -59.46 37.98 -4.86
C ASP A 11 -59.77 37.52 -3.39
N PRO A 12 -59.33 38.12 -2.25
CA PRO A 12 -58.94 37.32 -1.08
C PRO A 12 -59.80 37.53 0.19
N SER A 13 -59.47 36.76 1.23
CA SER A 13 -59.76 36.99 2.66
C SER A 13 -61.22 36.91 3.15
N ILE A 14 -61.45 36.13 4.22
CA ILE A 14 -62.14 36.54 5.47
C ILE A 14 -62.14 35.40 6.53
N THR A 15 -61.56 35.72 7.70
CA THR A 15 -61.74 35.15 9.07
C THR A 15 -61.72 33.64 9.38
N THR A 16 -60.58 33.19 9.93
CA THR A 16 -60.38 32.71 11.33
C THR A 16 -61.50 32.07 12.19
N SER A 17 -61.06 31.08 12.99
CA SER A 17 -61.56 30.59 14.31
C SER A 17 -62.70 29.54 14.34
N ALA A 18 -62.77 28.58 15.29
CA ALA A 18 -61.78 27.97 16.19
C ALA A 18 -62.36 26.69 16.88
N ALA A 19 -61.48 25.76 17.28
CA ALA A 19 -61.74 24.60 18.19
C ALA A 19 -62.70 23.50 17.66
N ASN A 20 -62.71 22.23 18.15
CA ASN A 20 -61.99 21.64 19.28
C ASN A 20 -61.74 20.11 19.10
N SER A 21 -60.70 19.58 19.76
CA SER A 21 -60.49 18.19 20.25
C SER A 21 -60.99 16.95 19.45
N ASN A 22 -60.07 16.08 19.02
CA ASN A 22 -59.63 14.96 19.88
C ASN A 22 -58.45 14.12 19.36
N ASN A 23 -57.45 14.03 20.23
CA ASN A 23 -56.32 13.12 20.31
C ASN A 23 -56.49 11.68 19.72
N HIS A 24 -55.53 11.26 18.89
CA HIS A 24 -54.85 9.97 19.07
C HIS A 24 -53.38 10.06 18.60
N ASN A 25 -52.47 10.24 19.56
CA ASN A 25 -51.03 10.18 19.33
C ASN A 25 -50.60 8.78 18.86
N ASN A 26 -50.10 8.68 17.64
CA ASN A 26 -49.22 7.59 17.19
C ASN A 26 -47.93 8.19 16.64
N ASN A 27 -47.21 8.94 17.49
CA ASN A 27 -45.81 9.25 17.23
C ASN A 27 -45.00 7.97 17.40
N VAL A 28 -44.87 7.20 16.32
CA VAL A 28 -43.72 6.31 16.15
C VAL A 28 -42.53 7.22 15.97
N GLU A 29 -41.86 7.54 17.08
CA GLU A 29 -40.57 8.19 17.07
C GLU A 29 -39.58 7.19 16.47
N VAL A 30 -39.42 7.26 15.14
CA VAL A 30 -38.42 6.49 14.42
C VAL A 30 -37.07 7.01 14.87
N SER A 31 -36.47 6.29 15.82
CA SER A 31 -35.10 6.49 16.25
C SER A 31 -34.21 6.32 15.02
N ILE A 32 -33.78 7.45 14.45
CA ILE A 32 -32.75 7.47 13.42
C ILE A 32 -31.47 7.07 14.13
N ASP A 33 -31.15 5.77 14.09
CA ASP A 33 -29.84 5.26 14.49
C ASP A 33 -28.80 6.12 13.77
N GLN A 34 -27.93 6.77 14.55
CA GLN A 34 -26.89 7.61 13.99
C GLN A 34 -25.99 6.74 13.13
N VAL A 35 -26.05 6.94 11.80
CA VAL A 35 -25.15 6.31 10.84
C VAL A 35 -23.75 6.89 11.11
N HIS A 36 -23.01 6.26 12.02
CA HIS A 36 -21.64 6.66 12.36
C HIS A 36 -20.76 6.43 11.14
N ILE A 37 -20.39 7.52 10.47
CA ILE A 37 -19.48 7.49 9.32
C ILE A 37 -18.08 7.25 9.88
N GLU A 38 -17.61 6.01 9.81
CA GLU A 38 -16.27 5.61 10.22
C GLU A 38 -15.21 6.45 9.49
N THR A 39 -14.38 7.14 10.26
CA THR A 39 -13.26 7.95 9.73
C THR A 39 -12.11 7.05 9.24
N PRO A 40 -11.26 7.54 8.31
CA PRO A 40 -10.07 6.79 7.86
C PRO A 40 -9.15 6.37 9.01
N GLU A 41 -9.01 7.23 10.02
CA GLU A 41 -8.23 7.01 11.23
C GLU A 41 -8.84 5.92 12.12
N GLU A 42 -10.14 5.95 12.39
CA GLU A 42 -10.86 4.88 13.12
C GLU A 42 -10.74 3.54 12.39
N ARG A 43 -10.91 3.54 11.06
CA ARG A 43 -10.76 2.36 10.21
C ARG A 43 -9.37 1.75 10.32
N TYR A 44 -8.33 2.57 10.32
CA TYR A 44 -6.95 2.13 10.51
C TYR A 44 -6.74 1.56 11.92
N GLU A 45 -7.19 2.25 12.97
CA GLU A 45 -7.04 1.77 14.35
C GLU A 45 -7.80 0.46 14.61
N ARG A 46 -8.98 0.26 13.99
CA ARG A 46 -9.69 -1.02 14.02
C ARG A 46 -8.85 -2.13 13.39
N LEU A 47 -8.24 -1.89 12.22
CA LEU A 47 -7.38 -2.87 11.55
C LEU A 47 -6.08 -3.12 12.34
N LEU A 48 -5.48 -2.09 12.95
CA LEU A 48 -4.30 -2.24 13.81
C LEU A 48 -4.60 -3.04 15.09
N ARG A 49 -5.81 -2.92 15.67
CA ARG A 49 -6.27 -3.77 16.78
C ARG A 49 -6.42 -5.22 16.32
N ARG A 50 -7.13 -5.46 15.22
CA ARG A 50 -7.30 -6.79 14.60
C ARG A 50 -5.96 -7.46 14.32
N ALA A 51 -5.02 -6.73 13.71
CA ALA A 51 -3.67 -7.20 13.41
C ALA A 51 -2.84 -7.61 14.64
N LYS A 52 -3.20 -7.15 15.84
CA LYS A 52 -2.56 -7.53 17.12
C LYS A 52 -3.27 -8.67 17.85
N SER A 53 -4.50 -9.02 17.45
CA SER A 53 -5.33 -10.03 18.11
C SER A 53 -5.57 -11.29 17.27
N GLU A 54 -5.51 -11.18 15.94
CA GLU A 54 -5.73 -12.30 15.02
C GLU A 54 -4.46 -13.13 14.80
N ASP A 55 -4.64 -14.41 14.50
CA ASP A 55 -3.53 -15.28 14.10
C ASP A 55 -3.14 -15.01 12.64
N LEU A 56 -1.93 -14.50 12.46
CA LEU A 56 -1.33 -14.17 11.17
C LEU A 56 -0.17 -15.11 10.80
N ASN A 57 0.03 -16.22 11.51
CA ASN A 57 1.15 -17.15 11.30
C ASN A 57 1.16 -17.76 9.89
N GLU A 58 -0.01 -17.98 9.30
CA GLU A 58 -0.17 -18.40 7.89
C GLU A 58 0.49 -17.42 6.91
N VAL A 59 0.41 -16.11 7.19
CA VAL A 59 0.95 -15.04 6.35
C VAL A 59 2.43 -14.79 6.67
N SER A 60 2.77 -14.69 7.96
CA SER A 60 4.14 -14.40 8.39
C SER A 60 5.10 -15.55 8.08
N GLY A 61 4.63 -16.81 8.19
CA GLY A 61 5.39 -18.01 7.89
C GLY A 61 5.78 -18.18 6.41
N ILE A 62 5.16 -17.42 5.49
CA ILE A 62 5.57 -17.35 4.09
C ILE A 62 6.93 -16.62 3.94
N GLY A 63 7.28 -15.75 4.90
CA GLY A 63 8.52 -14.98 4.86
C GLY A 63 8.60 -13.97 3.71
N CYS A 64 7.48 -13.67 3.02
CA CYS A 64 7.51 -12.74 1.89
C CYS A 64 7.79 -11.29 2.31
N LEU A 65 7.43 -10.88 3.53
CA LEU A 65 7.54 -9.49 3.99
C LEU A 65 8.19 -9.47 5.39
N TYR A 66 9.30 -8.75 5.55
CA TYR A 66 10.06 -8.69 6.81
C TYR A 66 10.93 -7.43 6.90
N GLN A 67 11.46 -7.12 8.09
CA GLN A 67 12.45 -6.05 8.29
C GLN A 67 13.86 -6.64 8.22
N SER A 68 14.81 -5.93 7.58
CA SER A 68 16.21 -6.36 7.45
C SER A 68 17.14 -5.16 7.65
N GLY A 69 17.82 -5.08 8.80
CA GLY A 69 18.85 -4.05 9.05
C GLY A 69 18.40 -2.60 8.82
N VAL A 70 19.37 -1.76 8.43
CA VAL A 70 19.19 -0.34 8.09
C VAL A 70 19.91 0.04 6.79
N ASP A 71 19.49 1.13 6.17
CA ASP A 71 20.21 1.73 5.04
C ASP A 71 21.39 2.61 5.47
N ARG A 72 22.14 3.16 4.51
CA ARG A 72 23.31 4.02 4.77
C ARG A 72 22.99 5.33 5.53
N LEU A 73 21.71 5.67 5.70
CA LEU A 73 21.24 6.82 6.49
C LEU A 73 20.59 6.39 7.82
N GLY A 74 20.75 5.12 8.22
CA GLY A 74 20.21 4.57 9.47
C GLY A 74 18.70 4.32 9.44
N ARG A 75 18.07 4.34 8.26
CA ARG A 75 16.62 4.13 8.11
C ARG A 75 16.32 2.62 8.03
N PRO A 76 15.34 2.09 8.77
CA PRO A 76 14.95 0.68 8.66
C PRO A 76 14.60 0.29 7.22
N VAL A 77 15.10 -0.87 6.78
CA VAL A 77 14.73 -1.45 5.48
C VAL A 77 13.67 -2.52 5.69
N VAL A 78 12.61 -2.45 4.89
CA VAL A 78 11.58 -3.49 4.80
C VAL A 78 11.73 -4.20 3.46
N ILE A 79 11.86 -5.52 3.51
CA ILE A 79 12.01 -6.39 2.34
C ILE A 79 10.65 -6.98 1.96
N PHE A 80 10.34 -6.98 0.67
CA PHE A 80 9.17 -7.69 0.13
C PHE A 80 9.57 -8.58 -1.06
N CYS A 81 9.50 -9.90 -0.90
CA CYS A 81 9.84 -10.91 -1.89
C CYS A 81 8.61 -11.30 -2.71
N GLY A 82 8.47 -10.76 -3.93
CA GLY A 82 7.29 -10.93 -4.77
C GLY A 82 6.97 -12.38 -5.15
N LYS A 83 7.99 -13.20 -5.43
CA LYS A 83 7.86 -14.63 -5.74
C LYS A 83 7.10 -15.42 -4.67
N TRP A 84 7.26 -15.04 -3.40
CA TRP A 84 6.71 -15.77 -2.26
C TRP A 84 5.29 -15.32 -1.90
N PHE A 85 4.85 -14.13 -2.31
CA PHE A 85 3.49 -13.67 -2.04
C PHE A 85 2.47 -14.42 -2.93
N PRO A 86 1.59 -15.29 -2.39
CA PRO A 86 0.72 -16.14 -3.19
C PRO A 86 -0.66 -15.49 -3.32
N ALA A 87 -0.73 -14.38 -4.05
CA ALA A 87 -1.88 -13.46 -4.08
C ALA A 87 -3.24 -14.08 -4.45
N GLN A 88 -3.26 -15.23 -5.12
CA GLN A 88 -4.49 -15.95 -5.50
C GLN A 88 -4.91 -17.05 -4.49
N ASN A 89 -4.05 -17.37 -3.53
CA ASN A 89 -4.20 -18.50 -2.61
C ASN A 89 -4.13 -18.09 -1.12
N ILE A 90 -3.85 -16.81 -0.84
CA ILE A 90 -3.75 -16.26 0.51
C ILE A 90 -4.96 -15.39 0.84
N ASP A 91 -5.32 -15.34 2.12
CA ASP A 91 -6.22 -14.33 2.66
C ASP A 91 -5.57 -12.92 2.54
N LEU A 92 -6.08 -12.13 1.59
CA LEU A 92 -5.63 -10.77 1.33
C LEU A 92 -5.99 -9.77 2.44
N GLU A 93 -6.94 -10.09 3.32
CA GLU A 93 -7.23 -9.29 4.51
C GLU A 93 -6.17 -9.55 5.58
N LYS A 94 -5.88 -10.82 5.89
CA LYS A 94 -4.74 -11.17 6.79
C LYS A 94 -3.41 -10.63 6.26
N ALA A 95 -3.21 -10.63 4.95
CA ALA A 95 -2.02 -10.02 4.32
C ALA A 95 -1.90 -8.51 4.61
N LEU A 96 -3.02 -7.78 4.58
CA LEU A 96 -3.06 -6.38 4.98
C LEU A 96 -2.87 -6.20 6.48
N LEU A 97 -3.46 -7.05 7.32
CA LEU A 97 -3.24 -7.02 8.77
C LEU A 97 -1.76 -7.24 9.12
N TYR A 98 -1.09 -8.21 8.48
CA TYR A 98 0.34 -8.46 8.69
C TYR A 98 1.22 -7.29 8.21
N LEU A 99 0.89 -6.70 7.06
CA LEU A 99 1.53 -5.47 6.57
C LEU A 99 1.40 -4.31 7.57
N ILE A 100 0.22 -4.13 8.17
CA ILE A 100 -0.01 -3.11 9.20
C ILE A 100 0.77 -3.44 10.48
N LEU A 101 0.75 -4.70 10.94
CA LEU A 101 1.46 -5.14 12.15
C LEU A 101 2.97 -4.87 12.06
N LEU A 102 3.59 -5.24 10.93
CA LEU A 102 5.02 -5.05 10.70
C LEU A 102 5.38 -3.56 10.55
N LEU A 103 4.57 -2.79 9.82
CA LEU A 103 4.91 -1.40 9.48
C LEU A 103 4.54 -0.36 10.54
N ASP A 104 3.47 -0.53 11.33
CA ASP A 104 3.04 0.47 12.32
C ASP A 104 4.15 0.98 13.27
N PRO A 105 5.06 0.14 13.81
CA PRO A 105 6.20 0.63 14.58
C PRO A 105 7.24 1.35 13.71
N ILE A 106 7.50 0.86 12.50
CA ILE A 106 8.53 1.38 11.58
C ILE A 106 8.17 2.77 11.06
N VAL A 107 6.92 2.99 10.63
CA VAL A 107 6.46 4.25 10.02
C VAL A 107 6.37 5.43 10.99
N LYS A 108 6.73 5.24 12.25
CA LYS A 108 6.96 6.33 13.22
C LYS A 108 8.22 7.13 12.85
N GLY A 109 9.21 6.49 12.23
CA GLY A 109 10.43 7.09 11.70
C GLY A 109 10.52 6.97 10.18
N ASP A 110 11.59 7.57 9.64
CA ASP A 110 11.92 7.50 8.22
C ASP A 110 12.41 6.09 7.84
N TYR A 111 11.88 5.53 6.75
CA TYR A 111 12.12 4.14 6.35
C TYR A 111 12.20 3.95 4.83
N VAL A 112 12.71 2.79 4.39
CA VAL A 112 12.78 2.41 2.98
C VAL A 112 12.21 1.00 2.75
N ILE A 113 11.73 0.73 1.53
CA ILE A 113 11.27 -0.59 1.10
C ILE A 113 12.13 -1.09 -0.05
N ALA A 114 12.52 -2.36 -0.03
CA ALA A 114 13.09 -3.07 -1.17
C ALA A 114 12.14 -4.22 -1.58
N TYR A 115 11.44 -4.03 -2.70
CA TYR A 115 10.61 -5.05 -3.33
C TYR A 115 11.40 -5.82 -4.39
N PHE A 116 11.60 -7.11 -4.17
CA PHE A 116 12.26 -8.01 -5.11
C PHE A 116 11.21 -8.65 -6.02
N HIS A 117 11.18 -8.19 -7.25
CA HIS A 117 10.29 -8.69 -8.30
C HIS A 117 10.81 -9.96 -8.99
N THR A 118 11.94 -10.49 -8.53
CA THR A 118 12.67 -11.62 -9.10
C THR A 118 11.82 -12.88 -9.20
N LEU A 119 11.71 -13.46 -10.41
CA LEU A 119 10.93 -14.67 -10.69
C LEU A 119 9.44 -14.59 -10.25
N THR A 120 8.86 -13.39 -10.26
CA THR A 120 7.44 -13.17 -9.93
C THR A 120 6.53 -13.56 -11.11
N SER A 121 5.47 -14.31 -10.85
CA SER A 121 4.50 -14.81 -11.85
C SER A 121 3.13 -14.12 -11.76
N SER A 122 2.23 -14.39 -12.71
CA SER A 122 0.83 -13.89 -12.69
C SER A 122 0.11 -14.15 -11.36
N ASN A 123 0.42 -15.27 -10.70
CA ASN A 123 -0.27 -15.72 -9.49
C ASN A 123 0.21 -14.98 -8.24
N ASN A 124 1.27 -14.18 -8.36
CA ASN A 124 1.85 -13.39 -7.28
C ASN A 124 1.35 -11.93 -7.24
N TYR A 125 0.61 -11.47 -8.26
CA TYR A 125 0.08 -10.11 -8.26
C TYR A 125 -1.31 -10.08 -7.59
N PRO A 126 -1.50 -9.33 -6.51
CA PRO A 126 -2.83 -8.95 -6.07
C PRO A 126 -3.44 -7.93 -7.05
N SER A 127 -4.75 -7.75 -7.00
CA SER A 127 -5.45 -6.84 -7.93
C SER A 127 -5.02 -5.38 -7.72
N LEU A 128 -5.06 -4.59 -8.81
CA LEU A 128 -4.83 -3.14 -8.73
C LEU A 128 -5.84 -2.43 -7.80
N GLN A 129 -7.05 -2.98 -7.69
CA GLN A 129 -8.07 -2.52 -6.77
C GLN A 129 -7.67 -2.76 -5.31
N TRP A 130 -7.14 -3.94 -4.97
CA TRP A 130 -6.60 -4.20 -3.63
C TRP A 130 -5.40 -3.29 -3.33
N LEU A 131 -4.46 -3.09 -4.26
CA LEU A 131 -3.37 -2.10 -4.10
C LEU A 131 -3.89 -0.69 -3.78
N LYS A 132 -4.96 -0.27 -4.46
CA LYS A 132 -5.62 1.02 -4.22
C LYS A 132 -6.23 1.10 -2.83
N GLU A 133 -6.89 0.03 -2.39
CA GLU A 133 -7.52 -0.07 -1.08
C GLU A 133 -6.48 -0.03 0.04
N VAL A 134 -5.40 -0.82 -0.07
CA VAL A 134 -4.24 -0.74 0.84
C VAL A 134 -3.68 0.69 0.87
N TYR A 135 -3.40 1.30 -0.28
CA TYR A 135 -2.91 2.68 -0.33
C TYR A 135 -3.90 3.70 0.28
N SER A 136 -5.21 3.46 0.21
CA SER A 136 -6.24 4.31 0.82
C SER A 136 -6.33 4.14 2.33
N ILE A 137 -6.28 2.89 2.82
CA ILE A 137 -6.34 2.52 4.24
C ILE A 137 -5.12 3.00 5.01
N LEU A 138 -3.92 2.94 4.40
CA LEU A 138 -2.68 3.32 5.07
C LEU A 138 -2.60 4.85 5.31
N PRO A 139 -2.53 5.31 6.59
CA PRO A 139 -2.52 6.71 6.94
C PRO A 139 -1.32 7.48 6.36
N TYR A 140 -1.43 8.81 6.34
CA TYR A 140 -0.42 9.69 5.75
C TYR A 140 1.01 9.44 6.25
N LYS A 141 1.21 8.98 7.50
CA LYS A 141 2.53 8.64 8.08
C LYS A 141 3.33 7.65 7.21
N TYR A 142 2.68 6.64 6.64
CA TYR A 142 3.30 5.68 5.72
C TYR A 142 3.89 6.39 4.49
N LYS A 143 3.07 7.25 3.87
CA LYS A 143 3.43 7.96 2.63
C LYS A 143 4.48 9.05 2.89
N LYS A 144 4.42 9.73 4.03
CA LYS A 144 5.36 10.79 4.44
C LYS A 144 6.76 10.24 4.72
N ASN A 145 6.83 9.20 5.54
CA ASN A 145 8.08 8.74 6.14
C ASN A 145 8.81 7.70 5.28
N LEU A 146 8.13 7.04 4.34
CA LEU A 146 8.77 6.31 3.25
C LEU A 146 9.69 7.26 2.48
N LYS A 147 10.97 6.93 2.32
CA LYS A 147 11.93 7.76 1.55
C LYS A 147 12.26 7.19 0.19
N ALA A 148 12.36 5.86 0.10
CA ALA A 148 12.60 5.15 -1.14
C ALA A 148 11.86 3.82 -1.15
N PHE A 149 11.35 3.46 -2.31
CA PHE A 149 10.76 2.16 -2.63
C PHE A 149 11.54 1.62 -3.84
N TYR A 150 12.51 0.75 -3.58
CA TYR A 150 13.31 0.12 -4.61
C TYR A 150 12.57 -1.08 -5.16
N ILE A 151 12.43 -1.17 -6.48
CA ILE A 151 11.93 -2.36 -7.19
C ILE A 151 13.11 -3.00 -7.89
N VAL A 152 13.52 -4.18 -7.45
CA VAL A 152 14.67 -4.92 -7.96
C VAL A 152 14.20 -6.02 -8.94
N HIS A 153 14.87 -6.14 -10.08
CA HIS A 153 14.50 -6.99 -11.22
C HIS A 153 13.08 -6.74 -11.81
N PRO A 154 12.62 -5.48 -12.01
CA PRO A 154 11.32 -5.22 -12.62
C PRO A 154 11.30 -5.57 -14.11
N THR A 155 10.31 -6.37 -14.51
CA THR A 155 10.00 -6.61 -15.93
C THR A 155 9.52 -5.32 -16.61
N PHE A 156 9.54 -5.26 -17.95
CA PHE A 156 8.98 -4.13 -18.70
C PHE A 156 7.51 -3.88 -18.35
N TRP A 157 6.71 -4.95 -18.22
CA TRP A 157 5.33 -4.87 -17.78
C TRP A 157 5.19 -4.26 -16.39
N THR A 158 5.99 -4.73 -15.42
CA THR A 158 5.98 -4.20 -14.04
C THR A 158 6.39 -2.74 -14.01
N LYS A 159 7.39 -2.29 -14.79
CA LYS A 159 7.74 -0.86 -14.92
C LYS A 159 6.55 -0.03 -15.40
N MET A 160 5.85 -0.49 -16.44
CA MET A 160 4.69 0.19 -17.03
C MET A 160 3.51 0.25 -16.05
N MET A 161 3.17 -0.87 -15.41
CA MET A 161 2.10 -0.96 -14.41
C MET A 161 2.40 -0.09 -13.17
N THR A 162 3.64 -0.13 -12.66
CA THR A 162 4.06 0.72 -11.54
C THR A 162 3.99 2.20 -11.91
N TRP A 163 4.44 2.60 -13.10
CA TRP A 163 4.35 3.98 -13.57
C TRP A 163 2.88 4.44 -13.67
N TRP A 164 1.99 3.59 -14.20
CA TRP A 164 0.57 3.89 -14.29
C TRP A 164 -0.08 4.01 -12.90
N PHE A 165 0.12 3.02 -12.03
CA PHE A 165 -0.41 3.00 -10.66
C PHE A 165 0.06 4.24 -9.86
N THR A 166 1.36 4.53 -9.87
CA THR A 166 1.91 5.70 -9.17
C THR A 166 1.49 7.02 -9.81
N THR A 167 1.10 7.06 -11.09
CA THR A 167 0.60 8.29 -11.72
C THR A 167 -0.86 8.57 -11.37
N PHE A 168 -1.73 7.57 -11.45
CA PHE A 168 -3.18 7.77 -11.35
C PHE A 168 -3.80 7.39 -10.00
N MET A 169 -3.13 6.55 -9.21
CA MET A 169 -3.69 5.98 -7.96
C MET A 169 -2.86 6.36 -6.73
N ALA A 170 -1.53 6.44 -6.86
CA ALA A 170 -0.61 6.70 -5.75
C ALA A 170 0.44 7.83 -6.03
N PRO A 171 0.02 9.04 -6.43
CA PRO A 171 0.94 10.13 -6.82
C PRO A 171 1.91 10.56 -5.72
N ALA A 172 1.52 10.49 -4.44
CA ALA A 172 2.34 10.91 -3.30
C ALA A 172 3.63 10.08 -3.09
N ILE A 173 3.72 8.90 -3.70
CA ILE A 173 4.92 8.04 -3.64
C ILE A 173 5.66 7.94 -4.99
N LYS A 174 5.14 8.53 -6.08
CA LYS A 174 5.70 8.36 -7.44
C LYS A 174 7.19 8.70 -7.54
N THR A 175 7.60 9.81 -6.93
CA THR A 175 9.01 10.27 -6.92
C THR A 175 9.93 9.43 -6.04
N LYS A 176 9.37 8.53 -5.23
CA LYS A 176 10.08 7.66 -4.28
C LYS A 176 10.28 6.25 -4.82
N VAL A 177 9.64 5.91 -5.94
CA VAL A 177 9.74 4.57 -6.53
C VAL A 177 10.91 4.53 -7.53
N HIS A 178 11.86 3.64 -7.28
CA HIS A 178 13.09 3.51 -8.08
C HIS A 178 13.19 2.09 -8.63
N SER A 179 13.20 1.95 -9.97
CA SER A 179 13.40 0.65 -10.63
C SER A 179 14.89 0.36 -10.79
N LEU A 180 15.39 -0.71 -10.18
CA LEU A 180 16.78 -1.14 -10.22
C LEU A 180 16.93 -2.43 -11.07
N PRO A 181 17.88 -2.50 -12.02
CA PRO A 181 18.00 -3.64 -12.94
C PRO A 181 18.66 -4.88 -12.32
N GLY A 182 19.40 -4.72 -11.22
CA GLY A 182 20.12 -5.77 -10.48
C GLY A 182 20.28 -5.41 -9.01
N VAL A 183 20.73 -6.36 -8.17
CA VAL A 183 20.90 -6.14 -6.72
C VAL A 183 22.13 -5.25 -6.44
N GLU A 184 23.13 -5.23 -7.32
CA GLU A 184 24.31 -4.37 -7.22
C GLU A 184 23.97 -2.88 -7.09
N HIS A 185 22.91 -2.42 -7.76
CA HIS A 185 22.43 -1.04 -7.64
C HIS A 185 21.81 -0.75 -6.27
N LEU A 186 21.27 -1.75 -5.58
CA LEU A 186 20.74 -1.60 -4.22
C LEU A 186 21.88 -1.41 -3.21
N TYR A 187 23.05 -2.01 -3.46
CA TYR A 187 24.23 -1.87 -2.58
C TYR A 187 24.80 -0.45 -2.48
N ALA A 188 24.45 0.42 -3.44
CA ALA A 188 24.75 1.85 -3.36
C ALA A 188 23.96 2.55 -2.24
N ALA A 189 22.75 2.09 -1.91
CA ALA A 189 21.88 2.69 -0.89
C ALA A 189 21.90 1.95 0.47
N ILE A 190 22.03 0.63 0.46
CA ILE A 190 21.97 -0.25 1.64
C ILE A 190 23.17 -1.20 1.58
N THR A 191 23.96 -1.36 2.64
CA THR A 191 25.12 -2.26 2.58
C THR A 191 24.72 -3.73 2.59
N LYS A 192 25.54 -4.61 1.98
CA LYS A 192 25.20 -6.03 1.78
C LYS A 192 24.99 -6.79 3.09
N ASP A 193 25.70 -6.41 4.15
CA ASP A 193 25.57 -6.95 5.51
C ASP A 193 24.22 -6.62 6.19
N GLN A 194 23.50 -5.59 5.71
CA GLN A 194 22.19 -5.20 6.23
C GLN A 194 21.03 -5.87 5.47
N LEU A 195 21.33 -6.66 4.43
CA LEU A 195 20.35 -7.26 3.52
C LEU A 195 20.35 -8.79 3.62
N GLU A 196 19.39 -9.33 4.37
CA GLU A 196 19.06 -10.75 4.36
C GLU A 196 18.27 -11.08 3.09
N ILE A 197 18.97 -11.34 1.98
CA ILE A 197 18.35 -11.64 0.68
C ILE A 197 18.28 -13.16 0.47
N PRO A 198 17.09 -13.72 0.13
CA PRO A 198 16.94 -15.11 -0.29
C PRO A 198 17.85 -15.52 -1.44
N ALA A 199 18.49 -16.69 -1.33
CA ALA A 199 19.48 -17.20 -2.27
C ALA A 199 19.02 -17.18 -3.75
N TYR A 200 17.75 -17.51 -4.01
CA TYR A 200 17.17 -17.51 -5.36
C TYR A 200 17.25 -16.15 -6.07
N ILE A 201 17.31 -15.05 -5.33
CA ILE A 201 17.43 -13.69 -5.88
C ILE A 201 18.87 -13.46 -6.33
N THR A 202 19.84 -13.80 -5.47
CA THR A 202 21.27 -13.68 -5.79
C THR A 202 21.70 -14.64 -6.89
N GLU A 203 21.14 -15.86 -6.95
CA GLU A 203 21.36 -16.82 -8.04
C GLU A 203 20.85 -16.27 -9.38
N TYR A 204 19.62 -15.74 -9.40
CA TYR A 204 19.05 -15.11 -10.59
C TYR A 204 19.89 -13.92 -11.05
N ASP A 205 20.29 -13.05 -10.12
CA ASP A 205 21.07 -11.85 -10.42
C ASP A 205 22.46 -12.18 -10.95
N MET A 206 23.12 -13.21 -10.39
CA MET A 206 24.36 -13.73 -10.96
C MET A 206 24.17 -14.33 -12.36
N ALA A 207 23.03 -14.96 -12.64
CA ALA A 207 22.72 -15.50 -13.97
C ALA A 207 22.41 -14.41 -15.01
N THR A 208 21.76 -13.30 -14.61
CA THR A 208 21.41 -12.20 -15.54
C THR A 208 22.47 -11.13 -15.65
N ASN A 209 23.13 -10.77 -14.54
CA ASN A 209 24.04 -9.64 -14.41
C ASN A 209 25.46 -10.07 -14.02
N GLY A 210 25.80 -11.36 -14.05
CA GLY A 210 27.09 -11.93 -13.58
C GLY A 210 28.36 -11.28 -14.15
N LEU A 211 28.31 -10.72 -15.36
CA LEU A 211 29.42 -9.95 -15.94
C LEU A 211 29.75 -8.67 -15.15
N HIS A 212 28.76 -8.05 -14.50
CA HIS A 212 28.95 -6.89 -13.63
C HIS A 212 29.56 -7.26 -12.26
N TYR A 213 29.46 -8.53 -11.86
CA TYR A 213 30.07 -9.05 -10.64
C TYR A 213 31.52 -9.54 -10.83
N PHE A 214 32.00 -9.61 -12.08
CA PHE A 214 33.37 -9.98 -12.38
C PHE A 214 34.32 -8.80 -12.11
N GLN A 215 34.95 -8.79 -10.93
CA GLN A 215 36.14 -7.99 -10.69
C GLN A 215 37.36 -8.76 -11.21
N PRO A 216 38.04 -8.30 -12.28
CA PRO A 216 39.31 -8.89 -12.68
C PRO A 216 40.31 -8.70 -11.53
N VAL A 217 40.98 -9.78 -11.12
CA VAL A 217 42.02 -9.70 -10.10
C VAL A 217 43.18 -8.90 -10.69
N THR A 218 43.29 -7.62 -10.31
CA THR A 218 44.46 -6.80 -10.61
C THR A 218 45.64 -7.40 -9.85
N GLN A 219 46.42 -8.25 -10.52
CA GLN A 219 47.73 -8.66 -10.03
C GLN A 219 48.62 -7.42 -10.00
N THR A 220 48.62 -6.70 -8.88
CA THR A 220 49.65 -5.71 -8.59
C THR A 220 50.95 -6.47 -8.35
N SER A 221 51.68 -6.73 -9.44
CA SER A 221 53.07 -7.15 -9.39
C SER A 221 53.85 -6.09 -8.64
N SER A 222 54.17 -6.37 -7.37
CA SER A 222 55.05 -5.51 -6.59
C SER A 222 56.38 -5.39 -7.35
N PRO A 223 56.88 -4.18 -7.64
CA PRO A 223 58.25 -4.06 -8.13
C PRO A 223 59.16 -4.59 -7.03
N ALA A 224 60.03 -5.52 -7.39
CA ALA A 224 61.11 -5.97 -6.52
C ALA A 224 62.31 -5.03 -6.71
N SER A 225 63.00 -4.72 -5.60
CA SER A 225 64.15 -3.81 -5.44
C SER A 225 63.77 -2.34 -5.17
#